data_AF-A0A2K6GMM9-F1
#
_entry.id   AF-A0A2K6GMM9-F1
#
_cell.length_a   1.000
_cell.length_b   1.000
_cell.length_c   1.000
_cell.angle_alpha   90.00
_cell.angle_beta   90.00
_cell.angle_gamma   90.00
#
_symmetry.space_group_name_H-M   'P 1'
#
loop_
_entity.id
_entity.type
_entity.pdbx_description
1 polymer ?
#
loop_
_entity_poly.entity_id
_entity_poly.type
_entity_poly.pdbx_seq_one_letter_code
_entity_poly.pdbx_strand_id
1 'polypeptide(L)'
;MSDRPAARRWGKCGPLCRRENIMVAFKGVWTQAFWKAVTAEFLAMLIFVLLSLGSTINWGGTEKPLPVDMVLISLCFGLSIATMVQCFGHISGGHINPAVTVAMLCTRKISIAKSVFYIAAQCLGAIIGAGILYLVTPPSVVGGLGVTMVHGNLTAGHGLLVDVYYFCQL
;
A
#
# COMPACT_ATOMS: atom_id res chain seq x y z
N MET A 1 -22.99 -42.53 -42.37
CA MET A 1 -24.00 -42.30 -41.31
C MET A 1 -23.57 -43.13 -40.11
N SER A 2 -23.04 -42.61 -39.01
CA SER A 2 -23.57 -41.54 -38.17
C SER A 2 -22.47 -41.03 -37.21
N ASP A 3 -21.97 -39.81 -37.43
CA ASP A 3 -21.29 -39.02 -36.41
C ASP A 3 -22.32 -38.14 -35.69
N ARG A 4 -22.40 -38.23 -34.35
CA ARG A 4 -23.04 -37.20 -33.52
C ARG A 4 -22.14 -36.87 -32.33
N PRO A 5 -21.70 -35.62 -32.15
CA PRO A 5 -20.95 -35.22 -30.96
C PRO A 5 -21.90 -35.04 -29.77
N ALA A 6 -21.48 -35.56 -28.61
CA ALA A 6 -22.19 -35.43 -27.35
C ALA A 6 -22.32 -33.95 -26.93
N ALA A 7 -23.57 -33.53 -26.69
CA ALA A 7 -23.92 -32.18 -26.28
C ALA A 7 -23.24 -31.79 -24.95
N ARG A 8 -22.52 -30.67 -24.98
CA ARG A 8 -21.96 -29.98 -23.80
C ARG A 8 -23.12 -29.49 -22.93
N ARG A 9 -23.40 -30.20 -21.85
CA ARG A 9 -24.36 -29.78 -20.83
C ARG A 9 -23.77 -28.59 -20.06
N TRP A 10 -24.34 -27.40 -20.30
CA TRP A 10 -24.06 -26.18 -19.54
C TRP A 10 -24.63 -26.34 -18.12
N GLY A 11 -23.82 -26.94 -17.24
CA GLY A 11 -24.17 -27.11 -15.83
C GLY A 11 -24.17 -25.77 -15.10
N LYS A 12 -25.33 -25.39 -14.57
CA LYS A 12 -25.50 -24.23 -13.68
C LYS A 12 -24.49 -24.31 -12.52
N CYS A 13 -23.71 -23.24 -12.32
CA CYS A 13 -22.75 -23.14 -11.22
C CYS A 13 -23.49 -23.17 -9.88
N GLY A 14 -23.44 -24.29 -9.17
CA GLY A 14 -24.13 -24.48 -7.89
C GLY A 14 -23.43 -23.83 -6.68
N PRO A 15 -24.08 -23.79 -5.51
CA PRO A 15 -23.52 -23.22 -4.27
C PRO A 15 -22.22 -23.91 -3.79
N LEU A 16 -22.05 -25.19 -4.16
CA LEU A 16 -20.87 -26.00 -3.83
C LEU A 16 -19.59 -25.48 -4.52
N CYS A 17 -19.68 -25.07 -5.79
CA CYS A 17 -18.53 -24.48 -6.49
C CYS A 17 -18.11 -23.13 -5.87
N ARG A 18 -19.07 -22.35 -5.35
CA ARG A 18 -18.79 -21.12 -4.59
C ARG A 18 -18.13 -21.41 -3.24
N ARG A 19 -18.54 -22.49 -2.56
CA ARG A 19 -17.95 -22.93 -1.28
C ARG A 19 -16.53 -23.48 -1.44
N GLU A 20 -16.26 -24.23 -2.51
CA GLU A 20 -14.91 -24.68 -2.84
C GLU A 20 -13.98 -23.49 -3.10
N ASN A 21 -14.39 -22.50 -3.90
CA ASN A 21 -13.58 -21.30 -4.15
C ASN A 21 -13.25 -20.50 -2.87
N ILE A 22 -14.20 -20.40 -1.93
CA ILE A 22 -13.97 -19.76 -0.62
C ILE A 22 -12.97 -20.58 0.22
N MET A 23 -13.09 -21.91 0.22
CA MET A 23 -12.15 -22.79 0.94
C MET A 23 -10.75 -22.81 0.32
N VAL A 24 -10.61 -22.60 -1.00
CA VAL A 24 -9.30 -22.52 -1.66
C VAL A 24 -8.64 -21.14 -1.41
N ALA A 25 -9.41 -20.06 -1.32
CA ALA A 25 -8.89 -18.71 -1.08
C ALA A 25 -8.17 -18.53 0.27
N PHE A 26 -8.59 -19.28 1.30
CA PHE A 26 -7.97 -19.28 2.64
C PHE A 26 -6.88 -20.35 2.83
N LYS A 27 -6.65 -21.19 1.80
CA LYS A 27 -5.70 -22.31 1.85
C LYS A 27 -4.26 -21.77 1.73
N GLY A 28 -3.72 -21.27 2.84
CA GLY A 28 -2.35 -20.74 2.89
C GLY A 28 -2.11 -19.63 3.91
N VAL A 29 -3.16 -19.07 4.50
CA VAL A 29 -3.09 -17.99 5.53
C VAL A 29 -2.32 -18.44 6.77
N TRP A 30 -2.34 -19.75 7.06
CA TRP A 30 -1.69 -20.34 8.22
C TRP A 30 -0.21 -20.70 8.01
N THR A 31 0.35 -20.40 6.83
CA THR A 31 1.75 -20.70 6.57
C THR A 31 2.69 -19.68 7.22
N GLN A 32 3.85 -20.14 7.70
CA GLN A 32 4.87 -19.26 8.27
C GLN A 32 5.35 -18.21 7.26
N ALA A 33 5.47 -18.58 5.98
CA ALA A 33 5.84 -17.65 4.92
C ALA A 33 4.82 -16.52 4.75
N PHE A 34 3.52 -16.83 4.87
CA PHE A 34 2.46 -15.83 4.79
C PHE A 34 2.57 -14.79 5.91
N TRP A 35 2.69 -15.22 7.16
CA TRP A 35 2.80 -14.30 8.29
C TRP A 35 4.09 -13.49 8.26
N LYS A 36 5.22 -14.09 7.84
CA LYS A 36 6.46 -13.35 7.60
C LYS A 36 6.26 -12.23 6.57
N ALA A 37 5.53 -12.53 5.48
CA ALA A 37 5.24 -11.56 4.44
C ALA A 37 4.32 -10.43 4.92
N VAL A 38 3.29 -10.74 5.72
CA VAL A 38 2.39 -9.73 6.31
C VAL A 38 3.15 -8.82 7.29
N THR A 39 3.98 -9.40 8.17
CA THR A 39 4.82 -8.63 9.09
C THR A 39 5.87 -7.79 8.36
N ALA A 40 6.40 -8.29 7.25
CA ALA A 40 7.32 -7.52 6.40
C ALA A 40 6.64 -6.30 5.77
N GLU A 41 5.41 -6.44 5.25
CA GLU A 41 4.64 -5.28 4.73
C GLU A 41 4.33 -4.25 5.82
N PHE A 42 3.96 -4.72 7.02
CA PHE A 42 3.75 -3.86 8.18
C PHE A 42 5.01 -3.07 8.54
N LEU A 43 6.14 -3.76 8.70
CA LEU A 43 7.41 -3.14 9.11
C LEU A 43 7.96 -2.21 8.04
N ALA A 44 7.87 -2.60 6.77
CA ALA A 44 8.28 -1.78 5.64
C ALA A 44 7.46 -0.48 5.57
N MET A 45 6.13 -0.56 5.74
CA MET A 45 5.27 0.62 5.73
C MET A 45 5.50 1.53 6.94
N LEU A 46 5.76 0.94 8.12
CA LEU A 46 6.11 1.69 9.33
C LEU A 46 7.39 2.51 9.12
N ILE A 47 8.46 1.87 8.65
CA ILE A 47 9.76 2.53 8.44
C ILE A 47 9.65 3.56 7.32
N PHE A 48 9.00 3.22 6.21
CA PHE A 48 8.77 4.13 5.09
C PHE A 48 8.06 5.42 5.54
N VAL A 49 6.94 5.28 6.26
CA VAL A 49 6.17 6.44 6.72
C VAL A 49 6.94 7.26 7.75
N LEU A 50 7.63 6.61 8.70
CA LEU A 50 8.43 7.30 9.71
C LEU A 50 9.53 8.17 9.06
N LEU A 51 10.31 7.61 8.14
CA LEU A 51 11.41 8.33 7.48
C LEU A 51 10.89 9.41 6.52
N SER A 52 9.89 9.06 5.71
CA SER A 52 9.38 9.93 4.66
C SER A 52 8.63 11.12 5.25
N LEU A 53 7.70 10.89 6.20
CA LEU A 53 7.03 12.00 6.87
C LEU A 53 8.00 12.80 7.75
N GLY A 54 9.01 12.18 8.34
CA GLY A 54 10.07 12.87 9.08
C GLY A 54 10.82 13.90 8.23
N SER A 55 11.03 13.60 6.94
CA SER A 55 11.64 14.53 6.00
C SER A 55 10.77 15.76 5.68
N THR A 56 9.46 15.69 5.93
CA THR A 56 8.52 16.80 5.68
C THR A 56 8.40 17.78 6.86
N ILE A 57 9.00 17.45 8.01
CA ILE A 57 8.93 18.30 9.21
C ILE A 57 9.72 19.59 8.98
N ASN A 58 9.03 20.72 9.16
CA ASN A 58 9.64 22.03 9.05
C ASN A 58 10.20 22.47 10.42
N TRP A 59 11.52 22.37 10.56
CA TRP A 59 12.23 22.72 11.80
C TRP A 59 12.23 24.23 12.12
N GLY A 60 11.74 25.09 11.22
CA GLY A 60 11.45 26.50 11.51
C GLY A 60 10.24 26.72 12.41
N GLY A 61 9.44 25.68 12.64
CA GLY A 61 8.20 25.77 13.40
C GLY A 61 7.05 26.36 12.58
N THR A 62 5.88 26.41 13.20
CA THR A 62 4.64 26.87 12.55
C THR A 62 4.57 28.40 12.38
N GLU A 63 5.24 29.16 13.24
CA GLU A 63 5.19 30.63 13.20
C GLU A 63 6.11 31.24 12.14
N LYS A 64 7.27 30.62 11.88
CA LYS A 64 8.27 31.10 10.91
C LYS A 64 8.82 29.91 10.10
N PRO A 65 8.00 29.33 9.22
CA PRO A 65 8.41 28.16 8.45
C PRO A 65 9.63 28.51 7.56
N LEU A 66 10.62 27.63 7.59
CA LEU A 66 11.75 27.68 6.66
C LEU A 66 11.29 27.35 5.23
N PRO A 67 12.02 27.77 4.19
CA PRO A 67 11.74 27.36 2.82
C PRO A 67 11.72 25.83 2.71
N VAL A 68 10.67 25.30 2.08
CA VAL A 68 10.49 23.85 1.91
C VAL A 68 11.44 23.36 0.83
N ASP A 69 12.29 22.40 1.19
CA ASP A 69 13.17 21.72 0.23
C ASP A 69 12.44 20.54 -0.42
N MET A 70 11.91 20.80 -1.61
CA MET A 70 11.19 19.79 -2.40
C MET A 70 12.10 18.65 -2.86
N VAL A 71 13.39 18.91 -3.06
CA VAL A 71 14.36 17.89 -3.51
C VAL A 71 14.63 16.92 -2.36
N LEU A 72 14.82 17.44 -1.14
CA LEU A 72 15.00 16.62 0.06
C LEU A 72 13.81 15.68 0.26
N ILE A 73 12.58 16.20 0.19
CA ILE A 73 11.38 15.39 0.38
C ILE A 73 11.26 14.34 -0.73
N SER A 74 11.38 14.75 -2.00
CA SER A 74 11.24 13.83 -3.13
C SER A 74 12.27 12.71 -3.10
N LEU A 75 13.53 13.05 -2.79
CA LEU A 75 14.62 12.07 -2.70
C LEU A 75 14.43 11.14 -1.50
N CYS A 76 14.00 11.65 -0.35
CA CYS A 76 13.75 10.83 0.84
C CYS A 76 12.65 9.80 0.59
N PHE A 77 11.52 10.20 0.00
CA PHE A 77 10.44 9.27 -0.33
C PHE A 77 10.90 8.20 -1.34
N GLY A 78 11.59 8.61 -2.42
CA GLY A 78 12.08 7.70 -3.46
C GLY A 78 13.10 6.69 -2.94
N LEU A 79 14.13 7.16 -2.22
CA LEU A 79 15.16 6.30 -1.65
C LEU A 79 14.63 5.41 -0.52
N SER A 80 13.66 5.88 0.25
CA SER A 80 13.02 5.07 1.30
C SER A 80 12.29 3.89 0.68
N ILE A 81 11.46 4.10 -0.35
CA ILE A 81 10.81 2.98 -1.06
C ILE A 81 11.84 2.05 -1.70
N ALA A 82 12.86 2.59 -2.39
CA ALA A 82 13.89 1.76 -3.00
C ALA A 82 14.59 0.85 -1.96
N THR A 83 14.90 1.40 -0.79
CA THR A 83 15.50 0.65 0.32
C THR A 83 14.55 -0.39 0.89
N MET A 84 13.27 -0.04 1.11
CA MET A 84 12.29 -0.99 1.65
C MET A 84 12.01 -2.13 0.67
N VAL A 85 11.96 -1.87 -0.64
CA VAL A 85 11.83 -2.92 -1.67
C VAL A 85 13.08 -3.81 -1.67
N GLN A 86 14.28 -3.25 -1.55
CA GLN A 86 15.51 -4.04 -1.46
C GLN A 86 15.53 -4.94 -0.22
N CYS A 87 15.09 -4.43 0.94
CA CYS A 87 15.07 -5.16 2.20
C CYS A 87 13.95 -6.22 2.27
N PHE A 88 12.74 -5.91 1.81
CA PHE A 88 11.55 -6.73 2.04
C PHE A 88 10.97 -7.36 0.77
N GLY A 89 11.44 -6.98 -0.42
CA GLY A 89 10.95 -7.46 -1.70
C GLY A 89 11.03 -8.99 -1.84
N HIS A 90 12.11 -9.61 -1.37
CA HIS A 90 12.27 -11.07 -1.41
C HIS A 90 11.37 -11.82 -0.39
N ILE A 91 10.82 -11.11 0.61
CA ILE A 91 9.99 -11.71 1.67
C ILE A 91 8.51 -11.58 1.31
N SER A 92 8.05 -10.35 1.03
CA SER A 92 6.63 -10.06 0.81
C SER A 92 6.25 -9.77 -0.63
N GLY A 93 7.23 -9.48 -1.50
CA GLY A 93 7.00 -8.83 -2.79
C GLY A 93 7.12 -7.31 -2.74
N GLY A 94 7.29 -6.72 -1.54
CA GLY A 94 7.58 -5.29 -1.35
C GLY A 94 6.51 -4.37 -1.92
N HIS A 95 5.23 -4.65 -1.65
CA HIS A 95 4.15 -3.82 -2.21
C HIS A 95 4.14 -2.44 -1.54
N ILE A 96 4.16 -2.40 -0.20
CA ILE A 96 4.30 -1.20 0.64
C ILE A 96 3.29 -0.09 0.27
N ASN A 97 2.18 -0.48 -0.36
CA ASN A 97 1.19 0.42 -0.92
C ASN A 97 -0.11 -0.36 -1.18
N PRO A 98 -1.24 0.09 -0.62
CA PRO A 98 -2.55 -0.50 -0.88
C PRO A 98 -2.94 -0.48 -2.35
N ALA A 99 -2.65 0.61 -3.08
CA ALA A 99 -3.00 0.74 -4.50
C ALA A 99 -2.22 -0.26 -5.37
N VAL A 100 -0.93 -0.47 -5.08
CA VAL A 100 -0.12 -1.52 -5.74
C VAL A 100 -0.68 -2.91 -5.43
N THR A 101 -1.06 -3.15 -4.17
CA THR A 101 -1.67 -4.42 -3.75
C THR A 101 -2.99 -4.70 -4.47
N VAL A 102 -3.82 -3.67 -4.67
CA VAL A 102 -5.05 -3.75 -5.46
C VAL A 102 -4.75 -3.96 -6.95
N ALA A 103 -3.75 -3.30 -7.53
CA ALA A 103 -3.34 -3.52 -8.92
C ALA A 103 -2.87 -4.97 -9.15
N MET A 104 -2.09 -5.52 -8.22
CA MET A 104 -1.67 -6.92 -8.24
C MET A 104 -2.85 -7.89 -8.08
N LEU A 105 -3.88 -7.49 -7.33
CA LEU A 105 -5.12 -8.26 -7.20
C LEU A 105 -5.92 -8.27 -8.50
N CYS A 106 -6.08 -7.12 -9.14
CA CYS A 106 -6.78 -6.97 -10.43
C CYS A 106 -6.09 -7.79 -11.54
N THR A 107 -4.76 -7.88 -11.50
CA THR A 107 -3.97 -8.72 -12.42
C THR A 107 -3.86 -10.19 -11.99
N ARG A 108 -4.55 -10.59 -10.91
CA ARG A 108 -4.56 -11.95 -10.34
C ARG A 108 -3.19 -12.49 -9.94
N LYS A 109 -2.23 -11.61 -9.64
CA LYS A 109 -0.89 -11.98 -9.15
C LYS A 109 -0.87 -12.31 -7.65
N ILE A 110 -1.91 -11.91 -6.91
CA ILE A 110 -2.08 -12.16 -5.47
C ILE A 110 -3.49 -12.69 -5.19
N SER A 111 -3.64 -13.51 -4.15
CA SER A 111 -4.96 -13.98 -3.71
C SER A 111 -5.72 -12.87 -2.96
N ILE A 112 -7.05 -12.90 -3.04
CA ILE A 112 -7.94 -11.94 -2.35
C ILE A 112 -7.70 -11.96 -0.83
N ALA A 113 -7.50 -13.13 -0.24
CA ALA A 113 -7.21 -13.22 1.19
C ALA A 113 -5.90 -12.48 1.51
N LYS A 114 -4.82 -12.75 0.77
CA LYS A 114 -3.51 -12.13 1.01
C LYS A 114 -3.52 -10.62 0.79
N SER A 115 -4.25 -10.12 -0.20
CA SER A 115 -4.37 -8.67 -0.44
C SER A 115 -5.05 -7.95 0.73
N VAL A 116 -6.09 -8.52 1.33
CA VAL A 116 -6.77 -7.92 2.49
C VAL A 116 -5.82 -7.82 3.70
N PHE A 117 -5.07 -8.88 4.00
CA PHE A 117 -4.08 -8.85 5.09
C PHE A 117 -2.94 -7.87 4.82
N TYR A 118 -2.49 -7.76 3.57
CA TYR A 118 -1.46 -6.78 3.17
C TYR A 118 -1.95 -5.35 3.37
N ILE A 119 -3.16 -5.03 2.89
CA ILE A 119 -3.72 -3.68 3.04
C ILE A 119 -3.90 -3.35 4.53
N ALA A 120 -4.41 -4.29 5.34
CA ALA A 120 -4.53 -4.08 6.79
C ALA A 120 -3.16 -3.83 7.45
N ALA A 121 -2.15 -4.63 7.10
CA ALA A 121 -0.79 -4.47 7.61
C ALA A 121 -0.16 -3.12 7.19
N GLN A 122 -0.35 -2.72 5.93
CA GLN A 122 0.12 -1.42 5.42
C GLN A 122 -0.56 -0.26 6.15
N CYS A 123 -1.88 -0.27 6.29
CA CYS A 123 -2.60 0.79 7.02
C CYS A 123 -2.17 0.88 8.48
N LEU A 124 -2.04 -0.26 9.18
CA LEU A 124 -1.56 -0.28 10.57
C LEU A 124 -0.11 0.18 10.69
N GLY A 125 0.77 -0.23 9.77
CA GLY A 125 2.16 0.20 9.72
C GLY A 125 2.27 1.71 9.52
N ALA A 126 1.46 2.27 8.62
CA ALA A 126 1.43 3.71 8.38
C ALA A 126 0.94 4.51 9.61
N ILE A 127 -0.12 4.06 10.27
CA ILE A 127 -0.65 4.70 11.49
C ILE A 127 0.41 4.67 12.59
N ILE A 128 1.07 3.53 12.82
CA ILE A 128 2.08 3.40 13.86
C ILE A 128 3.34 4.20 13.50
N GLY A 129 3.77 4.21 12.24
CA GLY A 129 4.90 5.01 11.78
C GLY A 129 4.66 6.51 11.99
N ALA A 130 3.49 7.02 11.60
CA ALA A 130 3.10 8.40 11.85
C ALA A 130 2.93 8.71 13.35
N GLY A 131 2.39 7.76 14.13
CA GLY A 131 2.24 7.89 15.58
C GLY A 131 3.59 7.96 16.31
N ILE A 132 4.56 7.12 15.92
CA ILE A 132 5.93 7.20 16.44
C ILE A 132 6.54 8.54 16.07
N LEU A 133 6.38 8.98 14.81
CA LEU A 133 6.89 10.30 14.38
C LEU A 133 6.31 11.43 15.23
N TYR A 134 5.00 11.41 15.48
CA TYR A 134 4.32 12.39 16.33
C TYR A 134 4.88 12.41 17.76
N LEU A 135 5.17 11.23 18.33
CA LEU A 135 5.71 11.12 19.69
C LEU A 135 7.16 11.60 19.81
N VAL A 136 7.98 11.41 18.77
CA VAL A 136 9.40 11.85 18.80
C VAL A 136 9.59 13.30 18.35
N THR A 137 8.59 13.90 17.70
CA THR A 137 8.68 15.24 17.13
C THR A 137 8.21 16.29 18.15
N PRO A 138 8.99 17.37 18.39
CA PRO A 138 8.58 18.44 19.30
C PRO A 138 7.25 19.11 18.85
N PRO A 139 6.31 19.40 19.78
CA PRO A 139 5.00 19.97 19.42
C PRO A 139 5.04 21.27 18.61
N SER A 140 6.12 22.05 18.76
CA SER A 140 6.32 23.32 18.04
C SER A 140 6.55 23.14 16.53
N VAL A 141 6.99 21.96 16.08
CA VAL A 141 7.35 21.69 14.68
C VAL A 141 6.51 20.58 14.05
N VAL A 142 5.61 19.93 14.80
CA VAL A 142 4.72 18.86 14.29
C VAL A 142 3.95 19.32 13.04
N GLY A 143 3.43 20.55 13.06
CA GLY A 143 2.70 21.14 11.94
C GLY A 143 1.59 20.21 11.43
N GLY A 144 1.59 19.94 10.12
CA GLY A 144 0.65 19.04 9.46
C GLY A 144 1.06 17.56 9.42
N LEU A 145 2.16 17.16 10.08
CA LEU A 145 2.67 15.78 10.11
C LEU A 145 2.78 15.11 8.72
N GLY A 146 3.09 15.90 7.69
CA GLY A 146 3.19 15.43 6.30
C GLY A 146 1.88 14.94 5.68
N VAL A 147 0.71 15.37 6.19
CA VAL A 147 -0.59 15.08 5.57
C VAL A 147 -0.64 15.66 4.15
N THR A 148 -1.04 14.83 3.20
CA THR A 148 -1.23 15.24 1.81
C THR A 148 -2.51 16.06 1.68
N MET A 149 -2.40 17.28 1.19
CA MET A 149 -3.53 18.16 0.94
C MET A 149 -3.49 18.69 -0.49
N VAL A 150 -4.66 18.83 -1.10
CA VAL A 150 -4.80 19.50 -2.39
C VAL A 150 -4.58 21.00 -2.19
N HIS A 151 -3.81 21.61 -3.07
CA HIS A 151 -3.55 23.04 -3.03
C HIS A 151 -4.85 23.84 -3.17
N GLY A 152 -5.00 24.95 -2.44
CA GLY A 152 -6.27 25.70 -2.36
C GLY A 152 -6.78 26.27 -3.69
N ASN A 153 -5.91 26.44 -4.68
CA ASN A 153 -6.28 26.88 -6.03
C ASN A 153 -6.69 25.74 -6.98
N LEU A 154 -6.62 24.48 -6.53
CA LEU A 154 -6.98 23.30 -7.33
C LEU A 154 -8.27 22.68 -6.81
N THR A 155 -9.10 22.20 -7.74
CA THR A 155 -10.29 21.42 -7.37
C THR A 155 -9.90 19.97 -7.03
N ALA A 156 -10.74 19.28 -6.28
CA ALA A 156 -10.55 17.86 -5.97
C ALA A 156 -10.41 16.98 -7.23
N GLY A 157 -11.08 17.35 -8.33
CA GLY A 157 -10.95 16.66 -9.62
C GLY A 157 -9.57 16.78 -10.24
N HIS A 158 -8.93 17.95 -10.12
CA HIS A 158 -7.53 18.12 -10.55
C HIS A 158 -6.59 17.30 -9.68
N GLY A 159 -6.78 17.30 -8.36
CA GLY A 159 -5.99 16.47 -7.44
C GLY A 159 -6.07 14.98 -7.79
N LEU A 160 -7.29 14.47 -8.02
CA LEU A 160 -7.49 13.08 -8.43
C LEU A 160 -6.76 12.72 -9.73
N LEU A 161 -6.82 13.60 -10.74
CA LEU A 161 -6.17 13.37 -12.03
C LEU A 161 -4.65 13.30 -11.88
N VAL A 162 -4.08 14.16 -11.03
CA VAL A 162 -2.65 14.19 -10.71
C VAL A 162 -2.24 12.89 -10.02
N ASP A 163 -2.98 12.45 -8.99
CA ASP A 163 -2.69 11.21 -8.26
C ASP A 163 -2.77 9.98 -9.16
N VAL A 164 -3.76 9.90 -10.04
CA VAL A 164 -3.89 8.80 -11.01
C VAL A 164 -2.72 8.80 -11.99
N TYR A 165 -2.32 9.97 -12.50
CA TYR A 165 -1.19 10.08 -13.43
C TYR A 165 0.12 9.62 -12.79
N TYR A 166 0.42 10.12 -11.58
CA TYR A 166 1.61 9.70 -10.84
C TYR A 166 1.54 8.23 -10.39
N PHE A 167 0.38 7.70 -10.07
CA PHE A 167 0.27 6.28 -9.74
C PHE A 167 0.52 5.38 -10.96
N CYS A 168 0.06 5.78 -12.15
CA CYS A 168 0.24 4.99 -13.37
C CYS A 168 1.69 4.86 -13.83
N GLN A 169 2.57 5.80 -13.48
CA GLN A 169 4.00 5.75 -13.82
C GLN A 169 4.87 4.99 -12.80
N LEU A 170 4.30 4.68 -11.63
CA LEU A 170 4.98 4.02 -10.51
C LEU A 170 5.14 2.52 -10.78
#